data_AF-A0A392QH24-F1
#
_entry.id   AF-A0A392QH24-F1
#
_cell.length_a   1.000
_cell.length_b   1.000
_cell.length_c   1.000
_cell.angle_alpha   90.00
_cell.angle_beta   90.00
_cell.angle_gamma   90.00
#
_symmetry.space_group_name_H-M   'P 1'
#
loop_
_entity.id
_entity.type
_entity.pdbx_description
1 polymer ?
#
loop_
_entity_poly.entity_id
_entity_poly.type
_entity_poly.pdbx_seq_one_letter_code
_entity_poly.pdbx_strand_id
1 'polypeptide(L)' 'MAPPKLKRNFPPITEYNGTSSWHESVAADLDGTLLISRSSFPYFMLVAVEAGS' A
#
# COMPACT_ATOMS: atom_id res chain seq x y z
N MET A 1 1.21 37.70 -3.12
CA MET A 1 0.36 36.71 -3.82
C MET A 1 1.02 35.35 -3.67
N ALA A 2 0.31 34.33 -3.16
CA ALA A 2 0.88 33.00 -3.04
C ALA A 2 1.07 32.37 -4.44
N PRO A 3 2.13 31.59 -4.68
CA PRO A 3 2.34 30.93 -5.97
C PRO A 3 1.20 29.94 -6.24
N PRO A 4 0.83 29.74 -7.51
CA PRO A 4 -0.20 28.77 -7.88
C PRO A 4 0.24 27.36 -7.46
N LYS A 5 -0.65 26.63 -6.76
CA LYS A 5 -0.40 25.22 -6.43
C LYS A 5 -0.39 24.40 -7.72
N LEU A 6 0.77 23.84 -8.06
CA LEU A 6 0.89 22.83 -9.11
C LEU A 6 0.01 21.64 -8.75
N LYS A 7 -1.03 21.38 -9.55
CA LYS A 7 -1.78 20.12 -9.48
C LYS A 7 -0.87 19.01 -10.01
N ARG A 8 -0.30 18.22 -9.11
CA ARG A 8 0.41 17.00 -9.48
C ARG A 8 -0.65 15.94 -9.80
N ASN A 9 -0.66 15.48 -11.04
CA ASN A 9 -1.40 14.28 -11.41
C ASN A 9 -0.50 13.09 -11.06
N PHE A 10 -0.99 12.22 -10.17
CA PHE A 10 -0.37 10.93 -9.93
C PHE A 10 -1.06 9.93 -10.86
N PRO A 11 -0.31 9.22 -11.73
CA PRO A 11 -0.91 8.19 -12.57
C PRO A 11 -1.47 7.07 -11.68
N PRO A 12 -2.57 6.42 -12.09
CA PRO A 12 -3.09 5.26 -11.38
C PRO A 12 -2.07 4.12 -11.40
N ILE A 13 -2.14 3.23 -10.39
CA ILE A 13 -1.26 2.05 -10.31
C ILE A 13 -1.39 1.13 -11.54
N THR A 14 -2.50 1.20 -12.28
CA THR A 14 -2.71 0.46 -13.53
C THR A 14 -1.76 0.87 -14.66
N GLU A 15 -1.17 2.06 -14.58
CA GLU A 15 -0.16 2.56 -15.53
C GLU A 15 1.27 2.24 -15.09
N TYR A 16 1.46 1.63 -13.92
CA TYR A 16 2.78 1.30 -13.42
C TYR A 16 3.40 0.16 -14.24
N ASN A 17 4.56 0.43 -14.83
CA ASN A 17 5.34 -0.54 -15.59
C ASN A 17 6.50 -1.07 -14.73
N GLY A 18 6.34 -2.25 -14.13
CA GLY A 18 7.32 -2.88 -13.22
C GLY A 18 8.63 -3.34 -13.87
N THR A 19 8.90 -2.99 -15.13
CA THR A 19 10.17 -3.30 -15.82
C THR A 19 11.25 -2.27 -15.54
N SER A 20 10.93 -1.12 -14.94
CA SER A 20 11.88 -0.04 -14.68
C SER A 20 12.26 0.03 -13.20
N SER A 21 13.39 -0.59 -12.87
CA SER A 21 14.09 -0.61 -11.57
C SER A 21 13.95 -1.92 -10.78
N TRP A 22 15.09 -2.41 -10.31
CA TRP A 22 15.21 -3.67 -9.55
C TRP A 22 14.94 -3.49 -8.05
N HIS A 23 14.61 -2.26 -7.61
CA HIS A 23 14.47 -1.91 -6.20
C HIS A 23 13.43 -0.81 -6.00
N GLU A 24 12.15 -1.12 -6.20
CA GLU A 24 11.10 -0.31 -5.59
C GLU A 24 10.29 -1.12 -4.58
N SER A 25 10.12 -0.51 -3.41
CA SER A 25 9.45 -1.09 -2.25
C SER A 25 8.24 -0.24 -1.93
N VAL A 26 7.12 -0.89 -1.64
CA VAL A 26 5.87 -0.23 -1.27
C VAL A 26 5.63 -0.48 0.20
N ALA A 27 5.44 0.61 0.96
CA ALA A 27 4.99 0.53 2.35
C ALA A 27 3.49 0.82 2.40
N ALA A 28 2.74 -0.03 3.10
CA ALA A 28 1.32 0.15 3.35
C ALA A 28 1.02 -0.17 4.82
N ASP A 29 0.08 0.57 5.40
CA ASP A 29 -0.47 0.27 6.72
C ASP A 29 -1.40 -0.97 6.65
N LEU A 30 -1.63 -1.63 7.78
CA LEU A 30 -2.47 -2.83 7.86
C LEU A 30 -3.92 -2.45 8.16
N ASP A 31 -4.18 -1.85 9.32
CA ASP A 31 -5.53 -1.61 9.84
C ASP A 31 -6.20 -0.42 9.14
N GLY A 32 -7.25 -0.67 8.36
CA GLY A 32 -7.95 0.38 7.61
C GLY A 32 -7.25 0.80 6.32
N THR A 33 -6.17 0.13 5.92
CA THR A 33 -5.53 0.29 4.60
C THR A 33 -5.58 -1.02 3.81
N LEU A 34 -4.83 -2.05 4.22
CA LEU A 34 -4.91 -3.38 3.60
C LEU A 34 -6.11 -4.19 4.10
N LEU A 35 -6.46 -4.00 5.38
CA LEU A 35 -7.65 -4.59 5.99
C LEU A 35 -8.76 -3.56 6.04
N ILE A 36 -9.97 -3.95 5.61
CA ILE A 36 -11.16 -3.09 5.70
C ILE A 36 -11.50 -2.79 7.18
N SER A 37 -11.21 -3.74 8.08
CA SER A 37 -11.42 -3.59 9.51
C SER A 37 -10.22 -2.93 10.19
N ARG A 38 -10.48 -2.18 11.27
CA ARG A 38 -9.44 -1.67 12.20
C ARG A 38 -9.06 -2.68 13.29
N SER A 39 -9.63 -3.88 13.25
CA SER A 39 -9.27 -4.96 14.14
C SER A 39 -8.05 -5.68 13.59
N SER A 40 -7.03 -5.85 14.42
CA SER A 40 -5.82 -6.62 14.11
C SER A 40 -6.03 -8.15 14.19
N PHE A 41 -7.20 -8.61 14.63
CA PHE A 41 -7.51 -10.04 14.73
C PHE A 41 -7.37 -10.82 13.41
N PRO A 42 -7.85 -10.34 12.24
CA PRO A 42 -7.67 -11.01 10.96
C PRO A 42 -6.19 -11.14 10.57
N TYR A 43 -5.35 -10.19 10.97
CA TYR A 43 -3.90 -10.27 10.77
C TYR A 43 -3.28 -11.41 11.60
N PHE A 44 -3.61 -11.53 12.89
CA PHE A 44 -3.12 -12.63 13.72
C PHE A 44 -3.58 -14.00 13.22
N MET A 45 -4.79 -14.09 12.67
CA MET A 45 -5.27 -15.30 12.01
C MET A 45 -4.43 -15.64 10.78
N LEU A 46 -4.17 -14.67 9.91
CA LEU A 46 -3.37 -14.89 8.69
C LEU A 46 -1.94 -15.35 9.04
N VAL A 47 -1.29 -14.66 9.98
CA VAL A 47 0.05 -15.01 10.48
C VAL A 47 0.05 -16.41 11.12
N ALA A 48 -0.96 -16.74 11.93
CA ALA A 48 -1.05 -18.06 12.55
C ALA A 48 -1.26 -19.19 11.54
N VAL A 49 -2.00 -18.94 10.46
CA VAL A 49 -2.18 -19.91 9.36
C VAL A 49 -0.90 -20.09 8.55
N GLU A 50 -0.18 -19.00 8.27
CA GLU A 50 1.03 -19.03 7.45
C GLU A 50 2.25 -19.58 8.22
N ALA A 51 2.38 -19.29 9.52
CA ALA A 51 3.49 -19.74 10.37
C ALA A 51 3.28 -21.11 11.03
N GLY A 52 2.11 -21.72 10.85
CA GLY A 52 1.67 -22.96 11.52
C GLY A 52 1.78 -24.23 10.68
N SER A 53 2.61 -24.26 9.62
CA SER A 53 2.88 -25.46 8.80
C SER A 53 4.34 -25.90 8.87
#